data_AF-E1LN08-F1
#
_entry.id   AF-E1LN08-F1
#
_cell.length_a   1.000
_cell.length_b   1.000
_cell.length_c   1.000
_cell.angle_alpha   90.00
_cell.angle_beta   90.00
_cell.angle_gamma   90.00
#
_symmetry.space_group_name_H-M   'P 1'
#
loop_
_entity.id
_entity.type
_entity.pdbx_description
1 polymer ?
#
loop_
_entity_poly.entity_id
_entity_poly.type
_entity_poly.pdbx_seq_one_letter_code
_entity_poly.pdbx_strand_id
1 'polypeptide(L)'
;MISLDEDALICDLAETYQIYDYKQLPLNQVAVFAYGLRDDSRIKQMMSNQIVPLETTLLASIVDRLSLSLWLQTKDGQKGVNRPASIADQLIKRDKSENDEKDYLVFESGEDFENYRKALLAKTGGES
;
A
#
# COMPACT_ATOMS: atom_id res chain seq x y z
N MET A 1 -19.65 -7.35 -6.00
CA MET A 1 -18.85 -8.52 -6.43
C MET A 1 -18.87 -8.63 -7.94
N ILE A 2 -19.98 -9.03 -8.59
CA ILE A 2 -20.06 -9.15 -10.07
C ILE A 2 -19.59 -7.89 -10.80
N SER A 3 -20.07 -6.71 -10.39
CA SER A 3 -19.66 -5.43 -11.01
C SER A 3 -18.22 -5.02 -10.75
N LEU A 4 -17.57 -5.62 -9.74
CA LEU A 4 -16.17 -5.33 -9.39
C LEU A 4 -15.25 -6.21 -10.22
N ASP A 5 -15.52 -7.52 -10.23
CA ASP A 5 -14.83 -8.52 -11.03
C ASP A 5 -15.67 -9.82 -11.02
N GLU A 6 -16.33 -10.13 -12.13
CA GLU A 6 -17.15 -11.36 -12.25
C GLU A 6 -16.28 -12.62 -12.37
N ASP A 7 -15.14 -12.53 -13.04
CA ASP A 7 -14.23 -13.67 -13.26
C ASP A 7 -13.58 -14.11 -11.94
N ALA A 8 -13.14 -13.15 -11.12
CA ALA A 8 -12.62 -13.45 -9.78
C ALA A 8 -13.68 -14.11 -8.90
N LEU A 9 -14.94 -13.65 -8.96
CA LEU A 9 -16.03 -14.28 -8.24
C LEU A 9 -16.26 -15.73 -8.72
N ILE A 10 -16.24 -15.97 -10.04
CA ILE A 10 -16.38 -17.33 -10.61
C ILE A 10 -15.23 -18.24 -10.11
N CYS A 11 -13.98 -17.75 -10.16
CA CYS A 11 -12.84 -18.51 -9.66
C CYS A 11 -12.97 -18.84 -8.17
N ASP A 12 -13.38 -17.89 -7.33
CA ASP A 12 -13.52 -18.10 -5.90
C ASP A 12 -14.67 -19.08 -5.56
N LEU A 13 -15.78 -19.02 -6.31
CA LEU A 13 -16.90 -19.97 -6.19
C LEU A 13 -16.51 -21.39 -6.65
N ALA A 14 -15.75 -21.50 -7.75
CA ALA A 14 -15.24 -22.77 -8.24
C ALA A 14 -14.24 -23.38 -7.25
N GLU A 15 -13.30 -22.60 -6.74
CA GLU A 15 -12.30 -23.05 -5.77
C GLU A 15 -12.95 -23.52 -4.46
N THR A 16 -13.89 -22.74 -3.92
CA THR A 16 -14.46 -22.97 -2.58
C THR A 16 -15.60 -23.99 -2.59
N TYR A 17 -16.50 -23.90 -3.57
CA TYR A 17 -17.76 -24.65 -3.57
C TYR A 17 -17.91 -25.58 -4.78
N GLN A 18 -16.93 -25.61 -5.70
CA GLN A 18 -17.01 -26.39 -6.95
C GLN A 18 -18.16 -25.95 -7.86
N ILE A 19 -18.52 -24.66 -7.81
CA ILE A 19 -19.56 -24.06 -8.64
C ILE A 19 -18.89 -23.36 -9.83
N TYR A 20 -18.93 -24.00 -11.00
CA TYR A 20 -18.30 -23.50 -12.23
C TYR A 20 -19.21 -22.60 -13.06
N ASP A 21 -20.53 -22.77 -12.93
CA ASP A 21 -21.53 -21.92 -13.57
C ASP A 21 -22.60 -21.55 -12.54
N TYR A 22 -22.39 -20.42 -11.88
CA TYR A 22 -23.29 -19.93 -10.84
C TYR A 22 -24.64 -19.47 -11.41
N LYS A 23 -24.75 -19.23 -12.72
CA LYS A 23 -25.98 -18.73 -13.37
C LYS A 23 -27.10 -19.78 -13.38
N GLN A 24 -26.75 -21.04 -13.13
CA GLN A 24 -27.71 -22.15 -12.96
C GLN A 24 -28.37 -22.15 -11.58
N LEU A 25 -27.86 -21.38 -10.62
CA LEU A 25 -28.35 -21.33 -9.25
C LEU A 25 -29.30 -20.14 -9.03
N PRO A 26 -30.26 -20.24 -8.09
CA PRO A 26 -31.07 -19.10 -7.67
C PRO A 26 -30.21 -17.94 -7.16
N LEU A 27 -30.58 -16.70 -7.53
CA LEU A 27 -29.82 -15.50 -7.18
C LEU A 27 -29.53 -15.37 -5.68
N ASN A 28 -30.50 -15.66 -4.82
CA ASN A 28 -30.32 -15.62 -3.37
C ASN A 28 -29.28 -16.63 -2.89
N GLN A 29 -29.19 -17.80 -3.52
CA GLN A 29 -28.22 -18.82 -3.16
C GLN A 29 -26.80 -18.41 -3.59
N VAL A 30 -26.65 -17.84 -4.79
CA VAL A 30 -25.38 -17.27 -5.26
C VAL A 30 -24.90 -16.17 -4.32
N ALA A 31 -25.80 -15.29 -3.88
CA ALA A 31 -25.47 -14.21 -2.94
C ALA A 31 -24.96 -14.74 -1.60
N VAL A 32 -25.59 -15.79 -1.06
CA VAL A 32 -25.15 -16.44 0.19
C VAL A 32 -23.75 -17.05 0.02
N PHE A 33 -23.49 -17.75 -1.09
CA PHE A 33 -22.16 -18.33 -1.35
C PHE A 33 -21.10 -17.27 -1.55
N ALA A 34 -21.39 -16.24 -2.34
CA ALA A 34 -20.48 -15.12 -2.56
C ALA A 34 -20.12 -14.40 -1.25
N TYR A 35 -21.11 -14.17 -0.38
CA TYR A 35 -20.87 -13.58 0.94
C TYR A 35 -20.08 -14.52 1.87
N GLY A 36 -20.32 -15.82 1.77
CA GLY A 36 -19.69 -16.88 2.56
C GLY A 36 -18.25 -17.24 2.16
N LEU A 37 -17.71 -16.65 1.08
CA LEU A 37 -16.30 -16.82 0.70
C LEU A 37 -15.37 -16.42 1.85
N ARG A 38 -14.17 -17.01 1.91
CA ARG A 38 -13.16 -16.60 2.90
C ARG A 38 -12.68 -15.17 2.63
N ASP A 39 -12.29 -14.45 3.67
CA ASP A 39 -11.87 -13.03 3.54
C ASP A 39 -10.60 -12.84 2.69
N ASP A 40 -9.81 -13.90 2.53
CA ASP A 40 -8.66 -13.98 1.63
C ASP A 40 -9.01 -14.38 0.19
N SER A 41 -10.29 -14.58 -0.14
CA SER A 41 -10.74 -14.78 -1.52
C SER A 41 -10.46 -13.54 -2.38
N ARG A 42 -10.20 -13.75 -3.67
CA ARG A 42 -9.77 -12.69 -4.60
C ARG A 42 -10.78 -11.55 -4.61
N ILE A 43 -12.06 -11.87 -4.71
CA ILE A 43 -13.13 -10.87 -4.77
C ILE A 43 -13.26 -10.10 -3.45
N LYS A 44 -13.12 -10.75 -2.30
CA LYS A 44 -13.18 -10.08 -0.99
C LYS A 44 -11.96 -9.21 -0.74
N GLN A 45 -10.78 -9.64 -1.17
CA GLN A 45 -9.56 -8.83 -1.11
C GLN A 45 -9.65 -7.59 -2.00
N MET A 46 -10.23 -7.71 -3.21
CA MET A 46 -10.48 -6.53 -4.05
C MET A 46 -11.50 -5.59 -3.41
N MET A 47 -12.56 -6.13 -2.80
CA MET A 47 -13.57 -5.34 -2.09
C MET A 47 -13.07 -4.66 -0.83
N SER A 48 -12.10 -5.25 -0.11
CA SER A 48 -11.61 -4.72 1.16
C SER A 48 -10.82 -3.42 0.99
N ASN A 49 -10.45 -3.07 -0.25
CA ASN A 49 -9.62 -1.93 -0.57
C ASN A 49 -8.30 -1.89 0.25
N GLN A 50 -7.81 -3.05 0.71
CA GLN A 50 -6.54 -3.22 1.41
C GLN A 50 -5.46 -3.79 0.46
N ILE A 51 -4.20 -3.36 0.59
CA ILE A 51 -3.10 -3.89 -0.25
C ILE A 51 -2.75 -5.32 0.14
N VAL A 52 -2.88 -5.62 1.43
CA VAL A 52 -2.55 -6.91 2.03
C VAL A 52 -3.65 -7.35 3.00
N PRO A 53 -3.76 -8.66 3.32
CA PRO A 53 -4.68 -9.15 4.34
C PRO A 53 -4.52 -8.47 5.69
N LEU A 54 -5.59 -8.46 6.50
CA LEU A 54 -5.59 -7.90 7.85
C LEU A 54 -4.53 -8.55 8.72
N GLU A 55 -4.38 -9.87 8.66
CA GLU A 55 -3.38 -10.63 9.40
C GLU A 55 -1.97 -10.13 9.06
N THR A 56 -1.67 -9.90 7.79
CA THR A 56 -0.40 -9.34 7.35
C THR A 56 -0.20 -7.92 7.89
N THR A 57 -1.25 -7.10 7.88
CA THR A 57 -1.22 -5.75 8.46
C THR A 57 -0.92 -5.78 9.96
N LEU A 58 -1.54 -6.71 10.69
CA LEU A 58 -1.31 -6.90 12.12
C LEU A 58 0.12 -7.39 12.39
N LEU A 59 0.64 -8.33 11.59
CA LEU A 59 2.02 -8.82 11.70
C LEU A 59 3.03 -7.69 11.45
N ALA A 60 2.86 -6.90 10.39
CA ALA A 60 3.70 -5.74 10.12
C ALA A 60 3.67 -4.73 11.28
N SER A 61 2.48 -4.46 11.82
CA SER A 61 2.30 -3.58 12.98
C SER A 61 3.05 -4.10 14.22
N ILE A 62 3.04 -5.41 14.46
CA ILE A 62 3.79 -6.01 15.58
C ILE A 62 5.30 -5.83 15.37
N VAL A 63 5.80 -6.10 14.17
CA VAL A 63 7.23 -5.90 13.84
C VAL A 63 7.62 -4.45 14.04
N ASP A 64 6.81 -3.49 13.59
CA ASP A 64 7.10 -2.05 13.75
C ASP A 64 7.17 -1.64 15.23
N ARG A 65 6.22 -2.11 16.05
CA ARG A 65 6.20 -1.83 17.48
C ARG A 65 7.41 -2.44 18.18
N LEU A 66 7.83 -3.64 17.78
CA LEU A 66 9.01 -4.31 18.32
C LEU A 66 10.30 -3.59 17.93
N SER A 67 10.47 -3.29 16.64
CA SER A 67 11.61 -2.56 16.09
C SER A 67 11.77 -1.19 16.76
N LEU A 68 10.68 -0.45 16.93
CA LEU A 68 10.68 0.82 17.64
C LEU A 68 11.07 0.66 19.12
N SER A 69 10.54 -0.35 19.80
CA SER A 69 10.85 -0.62 21.21
C SER A 69 12.32 -0.96 21.42
N LEU A 70 12.90 -1.78 20.54
CA LEU A 70 14.32 -2.12 20.58
C LEU A 70 15.18 -0.89 20.25
N TRP A 71 14.81 -0.12 19.22
CA TRP A 71 15.52 1.09 18.83
C TRP A 71 15.59 2.13 19.96
N LEU A 72 14.49 2.34 20.71
CA LEU A 72 14.45 3.25 21.87
C LEU A 72 15.48 2.89 22.95
N GLN A 73 15.92 1.63 23.02
CA GLN A 73 16.94 1.17 23.97
C GLN A 73 18.38 1.37 23.48
N THR A 74 18.57 1.87 22.25
CA THR A 74 19.89 2.10 21.66
C THR A 74 20.39 3.54 21.86
N LYS A 75 21.68 3.78 21.60
CA LYS A 75 22.25 5.15 21.56
C LYS A 75 21.60 6.02 20.48
N ASP A 76 21.22 5.41 19.37
CA ASP A 76 20.55 6.10 18.26
C ASP A 76 19.14 6.51 18.65
N GLY A 77 18.42 5.63 19.35
CA GLY A 77 17.13 5.93 19.97
C GLY A 77 17.17 7.12 20.92
N GLN A 78 18.17 7.17 21.81
CA GLN A 78 18.37 8.31 22.73
C GLN A 78 18.66 9.63 22.00
N LYS A 79 19.31 9.56 20.84
CA LYS A 79 19.62 10.73 19.99
C LYS A 79 18.52 11.06 18.97
N GLY A 80 17.49 10.23 18.86
CA GLY A 80 16.41 10.39 17.88
C GLY A 80 16.83 10.19 16.42
N VAL A 81 17.95 9.49 16.16
CA VAL A 81 18.48 9.26 14.80
C VAL A 81 18.24 7.81 14.36
N ASN A 82 18.26 7.56 13.05
CA ASN A 82 18.12 6.22 12.46
C ASN A 82 16.86 5.46 12.94
N ARG A 83 15.74 6.18 13.08
CA ARG A 83 14.47 5.56 13.48
C ARG A 83 14.03 4.52 12.43
N PRO A 84 13.63 3.30 12.84
CA PRO A 84 13.14 2.29 11.92
C PRO A 84 11.93 2.79 11.13
N ALA A 85 11.92 2.56 9.82
CA ALA A 85 10.77 2.81 8.98
C ALA A 85 9.62 1.86 9.32
N SER A 86 8.39 2.35 9.25
CA SER A 86 7.16 1.57 9.47
C SER A 86 6.85 0.73 8.25
N ILE A 87 6.78 -0.60 8.42
CA ILE A 87 6.37 -1.55 7.39
C ILE A 87 4.86 -1.46 7.19
N ALA A 88 4.08 -1.36 8.27
CA ALA A 88 2.63 -1.26 8.21
C ALA A 88 2.18 -0.03 7.40
N ASP A 89 2.85 1.12 7.59
CA ASP A 89 2.52 2.33 6.83
C ASP A 89 2.77 2.14 5.33
N GLN A 90 3.84 1.41 4.94
CA GLN A 90 4.13 1.10 3.54
C GLN A 90 3.09 0.15 2.91
N LEU A 91 2.46 -0.71 3.73
CA LEU A 91 1.43 -1.66 3.29
C LEU A 91 0.02 -1.04 3.29
N ILE A 92 -0.22 0.03 4.07
CA ILE A 92 -1.53 0.69 4.16
C ILE A 92 -1.62 1.86 3.17
N LYS A 93 -0.51 2.54 2.86
CA LYS A 93 -0.48 3.62 1.88
C LYS A 93 -0.69 3.08 0.46
N ARG A 94 -1.97 3.01 0.03
CA ARG A 94 -2.35 2.75 -1.37
C ARG A 94 -1.93 3.86 -2.31
N ASP A 95 -1.91 5.07 -1.77
CA ASP A 95 -1.35 6.22 -2.44
C ASP A 95 -0.03 6.54 -1.76
N LYS A 96 1.07 6.33 -2.50
CA LYS A 96 2.06 7.41 -2.54
C LYS A 96 1.24 8.64 -2.93
N SER A 97 0.75 9.39 -1.96
CA SER A 97 0.25 10.71 -2.22
C SER A 97 1.29 11.37 -3.11
N GLU A 98 0.87 12.08 -4.15
CA GLU A 98 1.76 12.88 -4.99
C GLU A 98 2.64 13.86 -4.16
N ASN A 99 2.36 13.97 -2.85
CA ASN A 99 3.05 14.69 -1.80
C ASN A 99 3.96 13.84 -0.87
N ASP A 100 4.27 12.57 -1.16
CA ASP A 100 5.52 12.01 -0.63
C ASP A 100 6.61 12.75 -1.44
N GLU A 101 7.11 13.85 -0.88
CA GLU A 101 8.10 14.76 -1.46
C GLU A 101 9.08 13.94 -2.30
N LYS A 102 8.92 14.02 -3.62
CA LYS A 102 9.90 13.51 -4.55
C LYS A 102 11.20 14.19 -4.15
N ASP A 103 12.17 13.41 -3.67
CA ASP A 103 13.51 13.87 -3.30
C ASP A 103 14.33 14.30 -4.53
N TYR A 104 13.63 14.69 -5.60
CA TYR A 104 14.13 15.11 -6.89
C TYR A 104 13.27 16.25 -7.43
N LEU A 105 13.95 17.31 -7.88
CA LEU A 105 13.35 18.40 -8.63
C LEU A 105 13.29 18.02 -10.10
N VAL A 106 12.13 18.25 -10.74
CA VAL A 106 11.95 18.07 -12.19
C VAL A 106 11.85 19.46 -12.83
N PHE A 107 12.52 19.65 -13.96
CA PHE A 107 12.50 20.89 -14.72
C PHE A 107 11.83 20.64 -16.07
N GLU A 108 10.97 21.57 -16.50
CA GLU A 108 10.26 21.49 -17.78
C GLU A 108 11.18 21.75 -18.97
N SER A 109 12.30 22.45 -18.75
CA SER A 109 13.31 22.73 -19.77
C SER A 109 14.73 22.82 -19.18
N GLY A 110 15.74 22.77 -20.07
CA GLY A 110 17.13 23.01 -19.67
C GLY A 110 17.41 24.44 -19.18
N GLU A 111 16.63 25.41 -19.64
CA GLU A 111 16.73 26.80 -19.20
C GLU A 111 16.24 26.97 -17.75
N ASP A 112 15.15 26.30 -17.38
CA ASP A 112 14.62 26.30 -16.01
C ASP A 112 15.62 25.70 -15.02
N PHE A 113 16.31 24.64 -15.42
CA PHE A 113 17.38 24.04 -14.63
C PHE A 113 18.54 25.02 -14.39
N GLU A 114 19.03 25.69 -15.44
CA GLU A 114 20.15 26.63 -15.33
C GLU A 114 19.81 27.87 -14.48
N ASN A 115 18.57 28.36 -14.57
CA ASN A 115 18.09 29.46 -13.74
C ASN A 115 18.01 29.06 -12.27
N TYR A 116 17.46 27.87 -11.96
CA TYR A 116 17.43 27.34 -10.61
C TYR A 116 18.83 27.11 -10.05
N ARG A 117 19.73 26.52 -10.84
CA ARG A 117 21.14 26.29 -10.48
C ARG A 117 21.85 27.61 -10.13
N LYS A 118 21.70 28.65 -10.94
CA LYS A 118 22.29 29.98 -10.65
C LYS A 118 21.78 30.56 -9.34
N ALA A 119 20.48 30.48 -9.08
CA ALA A 119 19.88 30.95 -7.84
C ALA A 119 20.38 30.15 -6.62
N LEU A 120 20.56 28.84 -6.78
CA LEU A 120 21.10 27.97 -5.73
C LEU A 120 22.57 28.34 -5.42
N LEU A 121 23.41 28.48 -6.44
CA LEU A 121 24.83 28.85 -6.26
C LEU A 121 25.01 30.23 -5.62
N ALA A 122 24.15 31.20 -5.97
CA ALA A 122 24.13 32.52 -5.36
C ALA A 122 23.74 32.49 -3.86
N LYS A 123 22.85 31.57 -3.46
CA LYS A 123 22.46 31.39 -2.06
C LYS A 123 23.53 30.65 -1.23
N THR A 124 24.27 29.73 -1.83
CA THR A 124 25.28 28.91 -1.14
C THR A 124 26.67 29.55 -1.11
N GLY A 125 26.82 30.79 -1.61
CA GLY A 125 28.05 31.56 -1.48
C GLY A 125 29.21 31.05 -2.35
N GLY A 126 28.91 30.50 -3.52
CA GLY A 126 29.93 30.16 -4.52
C GLY A 126 30.25 31.37 -5.39
N GLU A 127 30.88 32.40 -4.83
CA GLU A 127 31.64 33.35 -5.65
C GLU A 127 32.92 32.64 -6.15
N SER A 128 33.22 32.85 -7.43
CA SER A 128 34.40 32.33 -8.12
C SER A 128 35.69 32.88 -7.53
#